data_AF-A0A2V8C8G3-F1
#
_entry.id   AF-A0A2V8C8G3-F1
#
_cell.length_a   1.000
_cell.length_b   1.000
_cell.length_c   1.000
_cell.angle_alpha   90.00
_cell.angle_beta   90.00
_cell.angle_gamma   90.00
#
_symmetry.space_group_name_H-M   'P 1'
#
loop_
_entity.id
_entity.type
_entity.pdbx_description
1 polymer ?
#
loop_
_entity_poly.entity_id
_entity_poly.type
_entity_poly.pdbx_seq_one_letter_code
_entity_poly.pdbx_strand_id
1 'polypeptide(L)'
;MSHEAATRAGLPKRAWRTGGAVLMACAAGVAARQAPPIVPPIAAVRPIEPPAKPLPPESATVGVTKFSFIAYGDTRCDCIVGPSNEVQTAHAQLVGVMIEKINALASTPDAIRFIVQSGDAVFRGQDAERWNDAFAPIVERLTKDAGVPYFFSVGNHDV
;
A
#
# COMPACT_ATOMS: atom_id res chain seq x y z
N MET A 1 -69.93 6.94 20.06
CA MET A 1 -70.29 6.16 18.85
C MET A 1 -69.26 5.06 18.73
N SER A 2 -69.25 4.06 19.61
CA SER A 2 -70.26 3.02 19.87
C SER A 2 -70.17 1.85 18.88
N HIS A 3 -70.02 0.64 19.44
CA HIS A 3 -70.27 -0.70 18.89
C HIS A 3 -69.23 -1.22 17.85
N GLU A 4 -68.84 -2.50 17.77
CA GLU A 4 -69.36 -3.75 18.35
C GLU A 4 -68.30 -4.87 18.26
N ALA A 5 -68.59 -6.00 18.89
CA ALA A 5 -67.72 -7.12 19.19
C ALA A 5 -67.91 -8.34 18.26
N ALA A 6 -67.04 -9.34 18.47
CA ALA A 6 -67.19 -10.78 18.18
C ALA A 6 -67.02 -11.20 16.69
N THR A 7 -66.39 -12.33 16.34
CA THR A 7 -66.69 -13.68 16.84
C THR A 7 -65.56 -14.68 16.51
N ARG A 8 -65.39 -15.68 17.40
CA ARG A 8 -64.56 -16.88 17.28
C ARG A 8 -65.03 -17.83 16.16
N ALA A 9 -64.07 -18.45 15.47
CA ALA A 9 -64.12 -19.84 14.97
C ALA A 9 -62.64 -20.31 14.89
N GLY A 10 -62.16 -21.36 15.55
CA GLY A 10 -62.73 -22.70 15.65
C GLY A 10 -62.05 -23.60 14.62
N LEU A 11 -60.76 -23.92 14.77
CA LEU A 11 -60.04 -24.88 13.90
C LEU A 11 -59.63 -26.15 14.68
N PRO A 12 -59.68 -27.33 14.02
CA PRO A 12 -59.91 -28.61 14.68
C PRO A 12 -58.67 -29.29 15.27
N LYS A 13 -58.89 -30.01 16.37
CA LYS A 13 -57.96 -30.94 17.00
C LYS A 13 -57.73 -32.15 16.08
N ARG A 14 -56.54 -32.24 15.46
CA ARG A 14 -56.06 -33.51 14.86
C ARG A 14 -55.18 -34.23 15.87
N ALA A 15 -55.73 -35.32 16.40
CA ALA A 15 -55.03 -36.31 17.19
C ALA A 15 -54.07 -37.09 16.30
N TRP A 16 -52.77 -37.04 16.59
CA TRP A 16 -51.80 -37.99 16.06
C TRP A 16 -51.35 -38.94 17.15
N ARG A 17 -51.56 -40.23 16.85
CA ARG A 17 -51.26 -41.40 17.65
C ARG A 17 -49.76 -41.70 17.62
N THR A 18 -49.22 -42.00 18.80
CA THR A 18 -48.22 -43.03 19.13
C THR A 18 -47.03 -43.30 18.20
N GLY A 19 -45.84 -43.18 18.79
CA GLY A 19 -44.83 -44.25 18.74
C GLY A 19 -43.81 -44.15 17.60
N GLY A 20 -42.67 -43.53 17.87
CA GLY A 20 -41.48 -43.61 17.02
C GLY A 20 -40.23 -43.53 17.88
N ALA A 21 -39.40 -44.57 17.80
CA ALA A 21 -38.22 -44.78 18.62
C ALA A 21 -37.20 -43.64 18.51
N VAL A 22 -36.63 -43.22 19.66
CA VAL A 22 -35.47 -42.33 19.71
C VAL A 22 -34.24 -43.15 19.36
N LEU A 23 -33.82 -43.10 18.09
CA LEU A 23 -32.50 -43.52 17.65
C LEU A 23 -31.50 -42.45 18.11
N MET A 24 -30.81 -42.72 19.22
CA MET A 24 -29.69 -41.89 19.68
C MET A 24 -28.49 -42.17 18.77
N ALA A 25 -28.32 -41.35 17.73
CA ALA A 25 -27.17 -41.41 16.84
C ALA A 25 -25.95 -40.81 17.56
N CYS A 26 -24.97 -41.66 17.90
CA CYS A 26 -23.64 -41.22 18.32
C CYS A 26 -22.97 -40.48 17.15
N ALA A 27 -23.01 -39.15 17.15
CA ALA A 27 -22.22 -38.34 16.24
C ALA A 27 -20.75 -38.43 16.68
N ALA A 28 -19.98 -39.29 16.04
CA ALA A 28 -18.52 -39.26 16.12
C ALA A 28 -18.04 -37.92 15.55
N GLY A 29 -17.64 -37.01 16.44
CA GLY A 29 -17.07 -35.73 16.06
C GLY A 29 -15.75 -35.95 15.34
N VAL A 30 -15.76 -35.85 14.01
CA VAL A 30 -14.54 -35.71 13.23
C VAL A 30 -14.04 -34.28 13.48
N ALA A 31 -13.09 -34.12 14.39
CA ALA A 31 -12.36 -32.88 14.52
C ALA A 31 -11.60 -32.64 13.20
N ALA A 32 -12.16 -31.79 12.34
CA ALA A 32 -11.48 -31.34 11.14
C ALA A 32 -10.20 -30.62 11.60
N ARG A 33 -9.04 -31.25 11.36
CA ARG A 33 -7.74 -30.64 11.58
C ARG A 33 -7.67 -29.43 10.64
N GLN A 34 -7.80 -28.23 11.17
CA GLN A 34 -7.58 -27.02 10.38
C GLN A 34 -6.15 -27.11 9.83
N ALA A 35 -6.04 -27.08 8.50
CA ALA A 35 -4.73 -26.99 7.86
C ALA A 35 -4.01 -25.75 8.43
N PRO A 36 -2.69 -25.84 8.69
CA PRO A 36 -1.95 -24.65 9.08
C PRO A 36 -2.17 -23.56 8.01
N PRO A 37 -2.33 -22.29 8.42
CA PRO A 37 -2.48 -21.21 7.47
C PRO A 37 -1.29 -21.26 6.50
N ILE A 38 -1.59 -21.30 5.20
CA ILE A 38 -0.58 -21.14 4.16
C ILE A 38 -0.10 -19.69 4.29
N VAL A 39 1.05 -19.50 4.91
CA VAL A 39 1.72 -18.20 4.92
C VAL A 39 2.34 -18.04 3.52
N PRO A 40 1.85 -17.12 2.67
CA PRO A 40 2.50 -16.87 1.39
C PRO A 40 3.97 -16.47 1.64
N PRO A 41 4.90 -16.83 0.74
CA PRO A 41 6.27 -16.38 0.84
C PRO A 41 6.30 -14.86 0.92
N ILE A 42 7.10 -14.31 1.84
CA ILE A 42 7.35 -12.86 1.90
C ILE A 42 7.94 -12.45 0.56
N ALA A 43 7.22 -11.63 -0.21
CA ALA A 43 7.74 -11.08 -1.43
C ALA A 43 9.02 -10.27 -1.13
N ALA A 44 10.04 -10.39 -1.98
CA ALA A 44 11.28 -9.67 -1.79
C ALA A 44 11.18 -8.26 -2.38
N VAL A 45 11.67 -7.25 -1.66
CA VAL A 45 11.86 -5.91 -2.21
C VAL A 45 13.04 -5.95 -3.19
N ARG A 46 12.83 -5.50 -4.42
CA ARG A 46 13.90 -5.38 -5.41
C ARG A 46 14.75 -4.14 -5.10
N PRO A 47 16.08 -4.19 -5.32
CA PRO A 47 16.89 -2.98 -5.30
C PRO A 47 16.41 -1.95 -6.33
N ILE A 48 16.52 -0.67 -5.98
CA ILE A 48 16.36 0.43 -6.93
C ILE A 48 17.55 0.42 -7.88
N GLU A 49 17.27 0.60 -9.18
CA GLU A 49 18.30 0.69 -10.20
C GLU A 49 19.30 1.84 -9.92
N PRO A 50 20.61 1.62 -10.14
CA PRO A 50 21.60 2.68 -9.95
C PRO A 50 21.29 3.93 -10.79
N PRO A 51 21.53 5.14 -10.25
CA PRO A 51 21.32 6.38 -11.00
C PRO A 51 22.11 6.41 -12.32
N ALA A 52 21.52 7.01 -13.36
CA ALA A 52 22.17 7.16 -14.67
C ALA A 52 23.43 8.03 -14.60
N LYS A 53 23.49 8.94 -13.62
CA LYS A 53 24.69 9.71 -13.28
C LYS A 53 25.10 9.37 -11.85
N PRO A 54 26.25 8.72 -11.63
CA PRO A 54 26.71 8.43 -10.28
C PRO A 54 27.03 9.73 -9.54
N LEU A 55 27.12 9.64 -8.20
CA LEU A 55 27.62 10.75 -7.39
C LEU A 55 29.03 11.15 -7.85
N PRO A 56 29.33 12.45 -7.93
CA PRO A 56 30.70 12.90 -8.17
C PRO A 56 31.60 12.46 -7.01
N PRO A 57 32.88 12.14 -7.28
CA PRO A 57 33.83 11.87 -6.20
C PRO A 57 33.99 13.12 -5.31
N GLU A 58 34.35 12.92 -4.05
CA GLU A 58 34.51 14.01 -3.06
C GLU A 58 35.48 15.10 -3.54
N SER A 59 36.56 14.72 -4.23
CA SER A 59 37.52 15.67 -4.80
C SER A 59 36.91 16.59 -5.87
N ALA A 60 35.85 16.15 -6.57
CA ALA A 60 35.15 16.96 -7.56
C ALA A 60 34.11 17.91 -6.92
N THR A 61 33.79 17.73 -5.64
CA THR A 61 32.93 18.63 -4.88
C THR A 61 33.71 19.54 -3.93
N VAL A 62 35.06 19.46 -3.92
CA VAL A 62 35.90 20.34 -3.13
C VAL A 62 35.66 21.80 -3.52
N GLY A 63 35.37 22.64 -2.53
CA GLY A 63 35.08 24.07 -2.75
C GLY A 63 33.68 24.40 -3.27
N VAL A 64 32.78 23.43 -3.43
CA VAL A 64 31.36 23.72 -3.65
C VAL A 64 30.76 24.27 -2.36
N THR A 65 30.42 25.56 -2.35
CA THR A 65 29.89 26.27 -1.17
C THR A 65 28.40 26.63 -1.26
N LYS A 66 27.80 26.46 -2.44
CA LYS A 66 26.37 26.66 -2.68
C LYS A 66 25.86 25.56 -3.60
N PHE A 67 24.70 25.01 -3.28
CA PHE A 67 24.01 24.02 -4.09
C PHE A 67 22.49 24.12 -3.89
N SER A 68 21.75 23.57 -4.84
CA SER A 68 20.31 23.40 -4.77
C SER A 68 19.96 21.92 -4.69
N PHE A 69 18.91 21.58 -3.96
CA PHE A 69 18.39 20.23 -3.82
C PHE A 69 16.87 20.26 -3.68
N ILE A 70 16.22 19.12 -3.87
CA ILE A 70 14.79 18.96 -3.61
C ILE A 70 14.63 18.13 -2.35
N ALA A 71 13.80 18.59 -1.42
CA ALA A 71 13.35 17.81 -0.27
C ALA A 71 11.84 17.61 -0.38
N TYR A 72 11.37 16.39 -0.16
CA TYR A 72 9.95 16.05 -0.12
C TYR A 72 9.73 14.82 0.76
N GLY A 73 8.48 14.51 1.08
CA GLY A 73 8.11 13.39 1.95
C GLY A 73 6.62 13.11 1.84
N ASP A 74 6.13 12.19 2.66
CA ASP A 74 4.69 11.93 2.83
C ASP A 74 3.99 11.67 1.50
N THR A 75 4.57 10.78 0.69
CA THR A 75 4.12 10.54 -0.69
C THR A 75 3.15 9.37 -0.84
N ARG A 76 2.96 8.60 0.23
CA ARG A 76 1.93 7.57 0.32
C ARG A 76 0.59 8.07 -0.20
N CYS A 77 -0.16 7.19 -0.87
CA CYS A 77 -1.51 7.53 -1.30
C CYS A 77 -2.46 7.68 -0.09
N ASP A 78 -3.47 8.55 -0.23
CA ASP A 78 -4.69 8.53 0.62
C ASP A 78 -5.73 7.51 0.10
N CYS A 79 -5.30 6.55 -0.72
CA CYS A 79 -6.19 5.62 -1.40
C CYS A 79 -6.73 4.56 -0.43
N ILE A 80 -7.99 4.15 -0.62
CA ILE A 80 -8.55 3.02 0.13
C ILE A 80 -7.84 1.76 -0.34
N VAL A 81 -6.92 1.28 0.49
CA VAL A 81 -6.16 0.07 0.21
C VAL A 81 -7.01 -1.15 0.56
N GLY A 82 -7.78 -1.61 -0.42
CA GLY A 82 -8.33 -2.97 -0.44
C GLY A 82 -7.27 -3.99 -0.87
N PRO A 83 -7.66 -5.21 -1.30
CA PRO A 83 -6.72 -6.18 -1.88
C PRO A 83 -6.07 -5.71 -3.20
N SER A 84 -6.40 -4.52 -3.71
CA SER A 84 -5.81 -3.91 -4.89
C SER A 84 -4.44 -3.28 -4.63
N ASN A 85 -3.64 -3.15 -5.68
CA ASN A 85 -2.33 -2.54 -5.61
C ASN A 85 -2.41 -1.04 -5.26
N GLU A 86 -1.50 -0.57 -4.41
CA GLU A 86 -1.28 0.85 -4.13
C GLU A 86 -0.97 1.59 -5.44
N VAL A 87 -1.65 2.71 -5.66
CA VAL A 87 -1.38 3.60 -6.80
C VAL A 87 -1.08 4.98 -6.28
N GLN A 88 0.16 5.44 -6.43
CA GLN A 88 0.60 6.75 -5.96
C GLN A 88 0.53 7.81 -7.08
N THR A 89 -0.68 8.13 -7.55
CA THR A 89 -0.89 9.10 -8.64
C THR A 89 -0.30 10.48 -8.30
N ALA A 90 -0.50 10.96 -7.07
CA ALA A 90 0.01 12.25 -6.63
C ALA A 90 1.55 12.26 -6.59
N HIS A 91 2.19 11.19 -6.09
CA HIS A 91 3.65 11.05 -6.12
C HIS A 91 4.20 11.07 -7.55
N ALA A 92 3.56 10.33 -8.46
CA ALA A 92 3.98 10.29 -9.87
C ALA A 92 3.88 11.66 -10.57
N GLN A 93 2.84 12.43 -10.26
CA GLN A 93 2.65 13.80 -10.75
C GLN A 93 3.69 14.75 -10.17
N LEU A 94 3.91 14.69 -8.85
CA LEU A 94 4.91 15.49 -8.16
C LEU A 94 6.31 15.24 -8.75
N VAL A 95 6.67 13.98 -8.97
CA VAL A 95 7.94 13.62 -9.64
C VAL A 95 8.01 14.17 -11.06
N GLY A 96 6.90 14.19 -11.80
CA GLY A 96 6.84 14.85 -13.11
C GLY A 96 7.26 16.32 -13.04
N VAL A 97 6.67 17.08 -12.11
CA VAL A 97 7.01 18.50 -11.89
C VAL A 97 8.46 18.67 -11.42
N MET A 98 8.96 17.77 -10.56
CA MET A 98 10.36 17.80 -10.14
C MET A 98 11.32 17.62 -11.33
N ILE A 99 11.03 16.68 -12.24
CA ILE A 99 11.84 16.46 -13.44
C ILE A 99 11.84 17.69 -14.35
N GLU A 100 10.68 18.31 -14.57
CA GLU A 100 10.59 19.57 -15.30
C GLU A 100 11.46 20.67 -14.67
N LYS A 101 11.41 20.79 -13.33
CA LYS A 101 12.20 21.77 -12.59
C LYS A 101 13.70 21.48 -12.65
N ILE A 102 14.10 20.22 -12.54
CA ILE A 102 15.50 19.78 -12.68
C ILE A 102 16.03 20.18 -14.06
N ASN A 103 15.28 19.88 -15.13
CA ASN A 103 15.66 20.19 -16.49
C ASN A 103 15.77 21.71 -16.72
N ALA A 104 14.81 22.48 -16.20
CA ALA A 104 14.81 23.94 -16.32
C ALA A 104 16.00 24.62 -15.64
N LEU A 105 16.56 24.00 -14.59
CA LEU A 105 17.70 24.54 -13.84
C LEU A 105 19.06 23.92 -14.24
N ALA A 106 19.08 22.93 -15.12
CA ALA A 106 20.27 22.12 -15.38
C ALA A 106 21.48 22.93 -15.87
N SER A 107 21.26 24.03 -16.61
CA SER A 107 22.31 24.90 -17.15
C SER A 107 22.53 26.19 -16.33
N THR A 108 21.90 26.30 -15.15
CA THR A 108 22.03 27.48 -14.30
C THR A 108 22.93 27.20 -13.09
N PRO A 109 23.39 28.25 -12.37
CA PRO A 109 24.10 28.07 -11.11
C PRO A 109 23.29 27.34 -10.02
N ASP A 110 21.97 27.26 -10.17
CA ASP A 110 21.06 26.67 -9.18
C ASP A 110 20.61 25.25 -9.58
N ALA A 111 21.37 24.55 -10.43
CA ALA A 111 21.12 23.16 -10.79
C ALA A 111 20.91 22.26 -9.56
N ILE A 112 19.86 21.44 -9.60
CA ILE A 112 19.52 20.49 -8.54
C ILE A 112 20.57 19.37 -8.50
N ARG A 113 21.27 19.23 -7.37
CA ARG A 113 22.40 18.30 -7.22
C ARG A 113 22.01 16.94 -6.67
N PHE A 114 20.97 16.89 -5.86
CA PHE A 114 20.43 15.67 -5.28
C PHE A 114 19.02 15.90 -4.77
N ILE A 115 18.37 14.80 -4.38
CA ILE A 115 17.01 14.77 -3.86
C ILE A 115 17.02 14.01 -2.55
N VAL A 116 16.26 14.51 -1.56
CA VAL A 116 16.04 13.84 -0.28
C VAL A 116 14.54 13.56 -0.15
N GLN A 117 14.18 12.30 0.11
CA GLN A 117 12.83 11.92 0.51
C GLN A 117 12.84 11.56 1.99
N SER A 118 11.97 12.21 2.77
CA SER A 118 12.00 12.24 4.23
C SER A 118 11.17 11.16 4.94
N GLY A 119 10.71 10.13 4.24
CA GLY A 119 9.90 9.03 4.76
C GLY A 119 8.43 9.09 4.37
N ASP A 120 7.69 8.07 4.81
CA ASP A 120 6.29 7.81 4.47
C ASP A 120 6.11 7.71 2.95
N ALA A 121 7.02 6.94 2.34
CA ALA A 121 7.12 6.71 0.92
C ALA A 121 6.02 5.80 0.40
N VAL A 122 5.62 4.80 1.19
CA VAL A 122 4.57 3.84 0.86
C VAL A 122 3.49 3.80 1.92
N PHE A 123 2.31 3.31 1.55
CA PHE A 123 1.20 3.19 2.51
C PHE A 123 1.48 2.15 3.61
N ARG A 124 2.19 1.07 3.27
CA ARG A 124 2.53 -0.04 4.16
C ARG A 124 3.87 -0.67 3.79
N GLY A 125 4.91 -0.38 4.57
CA GLY A 125 6.29 -0.81 4.30
C GLY A 125 6.53 -2.32 4.40
N GLN A 126 5.67 -3.07 5.11
CA GLN A 126 5.77 -4.52 5.22
C GLN A 126 5.41 -5.26 3.92
N ASP A 127 4.67 -4.60 3.02
CA ASP A 127 4.19 -5.19 1.78
C ASP A 127 5.20 -4.89 0.66
N ALA A 128 5.98 -5.90 0.24
CA ALA A 128 7.04 -5.69 -0.75
C ALA A 128 6.52 -5.22 -2.12
N GLU A 129 5.28 -5.55 -2.47
CA GLU A 129 4.61 -5.08 -3.67
C GLU A 129 4.47 -3.55 -3.69
N ARG A 130 4.35 -2.90 -2.53
CA ARG A 130 4.26 -1.43 -2.44
C ARG A 130 5.58 -0.78 -2.87
N TRP A 131 6.70 -1.35 -2.43
CA TRP A 131 8.02 -0.93 -2.85
C TRP A 131 8.26 -1.18 -4.33
N ASN A 132 7.92 -2.37 -4.81
CA ASN A 132 8.26 -2.82 -6.15
C ASN A 132 7.40 -2.18 -7.24
N ASP A 133 6.10 -2.03 -7.00
CA ASP A 133 5.12 -1.63 -8.02
C ASP A 133 4.74 -0.15 -7.91
N ALA A 134 4.67 0.39 -6.68
CA ALA A 134 4.18 1.74 -6.45
C ALA A 134 5.33 2.76 -6.29
N PHE A 135 6.38 2.41 -5.54
CA PHE A 135 7.44 3.37 -5.21
C PHE A 135 8.61 3.36 -6.20
N ALA A 136 9.27 2.21 -6.38
CA ALA A 136 10.51 2.11 -7.14
C ALA A 136 10.39 2.65 -8.57
N PRO A 137 9.33 2.31 -9.36
CA PRO A 137 9.19 2.85 -10.72
C PRO A 137 9.02 4.37 -10.75
N ILE A 138 8.46 4.99 -9.71
CA ILE A 138 8.28 6.44 -9.64
C ILE A 138 9.63 7.12 -9.35
N VAL A 139 10.37 6.66 -8.34
CA VAL A 139 11.64 7.28 -7.96
C VAL A 139 12.76 7.00 -8.96
N GLU A 140 12.72 5.87 -9.68
CA GLU A 140 13.65 5.57 -10.75
C GLU A 140 13.59 6.58 -11.89
N ARG A 141 12.47 7.29 -12.09
CA ARG A 141 12.41 8.40 -13.05
C ARG A 141 13.33 9.56 -12.64
N LEU A 142 13.49 9.81 -11.34
CA LEU A 142 14.41 10.85 -10.85
C LEU A 142 15.87 10.43 -11.05
N THR A 143 16.20 9.17 -10.77
CA THR A 143 17.59 8.69 -10.80
C THR A 143 18.05 8.28 -12.20
N LYS A 144 17.16 7.73 -13.04
CA LYS A 144 17.46 7.26 -14.40
C LYS A 144 17.19 8.34 -15.45
N ASP A 145 15.98 8.92 -15.46
CA ASP A 145 15.60 9.85 -16.53
C ASP A 145 16.20 11.24 -16.28
N ALA A 146 16.08 11.76 -15.06
CA ALA A 146 16.67 13.05 -14.70
C ALA A 146 18.15 12.95 -14.30
N GLY A 147 18.64 11.74 -13.97
CA GLY A 147 20.03 11.51 -13.60
C GLY A 147 20.44 12.21 -12.30
N VAL A 148 19.51 12.39 -11.36
CA VAL A 148 19.77 13.08 -10.10
C VAL A 148 19.89 12.07 -8.95
N PRO A 149 20.99 12.09 -8.16
CA PRO A 149 21.12 11.26 -6.97
C PRO A 149 19.94 11.42 -6.00
N TYR A 150 19.50 10.30 -5.42
CA TYR A 150 18.34 10.22 -4.54
C TYR A 150 18.72 9.60 -3.20
N PHE A 151 18.32 10.25 -2.12
CA PHE A 151 18.55 9.81 -0.75
C PHE A 151 17.19 9.61 -0.07
N PHE A 152 17.01 8.44 0.53
CA PHE A 152 15.78 8.06 1.22
C PHE A 152 16.05 7.92 2.71
N SER A 153 15.18 8.49 3.53
CA SER A 153 15.08 8.17 4.95
C SER A 153 13.74 7.48 5.24
N VAL A 154 13.75 6.55 6.19
CA VAL A 154 12.59 5.73 6.54
C VAL A 154 11.64 6.50 7.45
N GLY A 155 10.36 6.57 7.09
CA GLY A 155 9.26 7.08 7.91
C GLY A 155 8.58 5.99 8.73
N ASN A 156 7.57 6.36 9.53
CA ASN A 156 6.90 5.41 10.42
C ASN A 156 5.97 4.43 9.67
N HIS A 157 5.64 4.70 8.41
CA HIS A 157 4.86 3.81 7.55
C HIS A 157 5.70 2.89 6.66
N ASP A 158 7.01 3.09 6.63
CA ASP A 158 7.93 2.40 5.74
C ASP A 158 8.52 1.10 6.34
N VAL A 159 8.13 0.74 7.57
CA VAL A 159 8.54 -0.49 8.29
C VAL A 159 7.36 -1.25 8.83
#